data_AF-A0AAC8Q9V4-F1
#
_entry.id   AF-A0AAC8Q9V4-F1
#
_cell.length_a   1.000
_cell.length_b   1.000
_cell.length_c   1.000
_cell.angle_alpha   90.00
_cell.angle_beta   90.00
_cell.angle_gamma   90.00
#
_symmetry.space_group_name_H-M   'P 1'
#
loop_
_entity.id
_entity.type
_entity.pdbx_description
1 polymer ?
#
loop_
_entity_poly.entity_id
_entity_poly.type
_entity_poly.pdbx_seq_one_letter_code
_entity_poly.pdbx_strand_id
1 'polypeptide(L)'
;MAATLDCVVSVPASVRAGEPVQLRFQLTNRTAQPLSVLKWRTPLEGLMGKDFEVTRDGTEVAYLGRMVKRGNPSADAYVTIAPGASVDAQVELSQAYEMKQPGRYRIAFNGELMDVVEKQAEVPRSLEQLQSRPVSCPAVETTLTAP
;
A
#
# COMPACT_ATOMS: atom_id res chain seq x y z
N MET A 1 -12.29 -7.41 17.63
CA MET A 1 -11.90 -5.99 17.55
C MET A 1 -12.36 -5.50 16.19
N ALA A 2 -13.20 -4.47 16.11
CA ALA A 2 -13.69 -3.98 14.82
C ALA A 2 -12.54 -3.23 14.11
N ALA A 3 -12.21 -3.63 12.88
CA ALA A 3 -11.23 -2.90 12.08
C ALA A 3 -11.79 -1.51 11.75
N THR A 4 -11.03 -0.46 12.06
CA THR A 4 -11.41 0.94 11.75
C THR A 4 -11.26 1.24 10.26
N LEU A 5 -10.28 0.60 9.63
CA LEU A 5 -10.00 0.67 8.21
C LEU A 5 -9.97 -0.75 7.62
N ASP A 6 -10.68 -0.93 6.50
CA ASP A 6 -10.54 -2.12 5.67
C ASP A 6 -9.58 -1.83 4.52
N CYS A 7 -8.79 -2.83 4.16
CA CYS A 7 -7.86 -2.74 3.05
C CYS A 7 -8.11 -3.86 2.04
N VAL A 8 -8.13 -3.46 0.77
CA VAL A 8 -8.24 -4.38 -0.36
C VAL A 8 -7.12 -4.08 -1.34
N VAL A 9 -6.44 -5.14 -1.75
CA VAL A 9 -5.45 -5.13 -2.82
C VAL A 9 -5.99 -6.00 -3.95
N SER A 10 -5.74 -5.61 -5.21
CA SER A 10 -6.06 -6.43 -6.37
C SER A 10 -4.99 -6.28 -7.45
N VAL A 11 -4.79 -7.36 -8.19
CA VAL A 11 -3.84 -7.50 -9.29
C VAL A 11 -4.48 -8.41 -10.35
N PRO A 12 -4.18 -8.25 -11.65
CA PRO A 12 -4.62 -9.21 -12.66
C PRO A 12 -4.19 -10.63 -12.29
N ALA A 13 -5.08 -11.62 -12.48
CA ALA A 13 -4.78 -13.01 -12.14
C ALA A 13 -3.62 -13.61 -12.98
N SER A 14 -3.44 -13.09 -14.21
CA SER A 14 -2.36 -13.47 -15.11
C SER A 14 -1.89 -12.25 -15.91
N VAL A 15 -0.58 -12.17 -16.15
CA VAL A 15 0.10 -11.12 -16.94
C VAL A 15 1.17 -11.82 -17.80
N ARG A 16 1.47 -11.34 -19.01
CA ARG A 16 2.65 -11.87 -19.73
C ARG A 16 3.93 -11.29 -19.14
N ALA A 17 4.96 -12.10 -19.02
CA ALA A 17 6.27 -11.64 -18.59
C ALA A 17 6.76 -10.49 -19.49
N GLY A 18 7.11 -9.36 -18.88
CA GLY A 18 7.50 -8.13 -19.58
C GLY A 18 6.37 -7.12 -19.79
N GLU A 19 5.11 -7.49 -19.56
CA GLU A 19 3.99 -6.54 -19.51
C GLU A 19 3.88 -5.88 -18.12
N PRO A 20 3.31 -4.66 -18.03
CA PRO A 20 3.07 -3.97 -16.76
C PRO A 20 2.21 -4.76 -15.77
N VAL A 21 2.71 -4.98 -14.56
CA VAL A 21 1.94 -5.60 -13.47
C VAL A 21 1.28 -4.50 -12.63
N GLN A 22 0.03 -4.20 -12.96
CA GLN A 22 -0.77 -3.17 -12.28
C GLN A 22 -1.37 -3.70 -10.98
N LEU A 23 -1.20 -2.96 -9.88
CA LEU A 23 -1.82 -3.24 -8.60
C LEU A 23 -2.73 -2.07 -8.21
N ARG A 24 -3.95 -2.40 -7.78
CA ARG A 24 -4.87 -1.45 -7.16
C ARG A 24 -4.91 -1.68 -5.65
N PHE A 25 -4.79 -0.60 -4.90
CA PHE A 25 -4.88 -0.55 -3.45
C PHE A 25 -6.04 0.34 -3.05
N GLN A 26 -6.86 -0.11 -2.10
CA GLN A 26 -8.01 0.64 -1.60
C GLN A 26 -8.08 0.54 -0.08
N LEU A 27 -8.23 1.69 0.58
CA LEU A 27 -8.56 1.80 2.00
C LEU A 27 -9.99 2.29 2.14
N THR A 28 -10.74 1.69 3.05
CA THR A 28 -12.13 2.08 3.33
C THR A 28 -12.30 2.37 4.81
N ASN A 29 -12.80 3.55 5.14
CA ASN A 29 -13.12 3.94 6.50
C ASN A 29 -14.45 3.30 6.92
N ARG A 30 -14.40 2.36 7.86
CA ARG A 30 -15.59 1.66 8.40
C ARG A 30 -16.17 2.31 9.64
N THR A 31 -15.57 3.41 10.10
CA THR A 31 -16.04 4.14 11.27
C THR A 31 -17.11 5.18 10.90
N ALA A 32 -17.78 5.71 11.92
CA ALA A 32 -18.74 6.80 11.78
C ALA A 32 -18.10 8.20 11.80
N GLN A 33 -16.76 8.29 11.86
CA GLN A 33 -16.01 9.55 11.95
C GLN A 33 -15.01 9.65 10.80
N PRO A 34 -14.65 10.84 10.31
CA PRO A 34 -13.58 10.98 9.34
C PRO A 34 -12.25 10.53 9.95
N LEU A 35 -11.41 9.88 9.13
CA LEU A 35 -10.06 9.47 9.51
C LEU A 35 -9.05 10.13 8.60
N SER A 36 -7.99 10.71 9.16
CA SER A 36 -6.84 11.20 8.41
C SER A 36 -5.73 10.16 8.46
N VAL A 37 -5.34 9.63 7.29
CA VAL A 37 -4.36 8.57 7.15
C VAL A 37 -3.10 9.15 6.50
N LEU A 38 -1.93 8.89 7.10
CA LEU A 38 -0.66 9.24 6.48
C LEU A 38 -0.42 8.34 5.28
N LYS A 39 -0.25 8.92 4.08
CA LYS A 39 -0.06 8.17 2.83
C LYS A 39 1.27 7.42 2.77
N TRP A 40 2.23 7.77 3.62
CA TRP A 40 3.56 7.18 3.59
C TRP A 40 3.54 5.68 3.78
N ARG A 41 4.40 4.99 3.03
CA ARG A 41 4.48 3.52 3.03
C ARG A 41 3.21 2.85 2.53
N THR A 42 2.45 3.55 1.68
CA THR A 42 1.27 3.01 1.00
C THR A 42 1.30 3.42 -0.47
N PRO A 43 0.61 2.67 -1.36
CA PRO A 43 0.46 3.06 -2.76
C PRO A 43 -0.20 4.43 -3.00
N LEU A 44 -0.84 5.04 -1.99
CA LEU A 44 -1.47 6.36 -2.10
C LEU A 44 -0.46 7.49 -2.38
N GLU A 45 0.84 7.26 -2.17
CA GLU A 45 1.92 8.16 -2.58
C GLU A 45 2.75 7.64 -3.76
N GLY A 46 2.29 6.57 -4.42
CA GLY A 46 3.09 5.78 -5.35
C GLY A 46 4.07 4.84 -4.64
N LEU A 47 4.98 4.24 -5.39
CA LEU A 47 5.99 3.31 -4.87
C LEU A 47 7.23 4.09 -4.39
N MET A 48 7.21 4.53 -3.13
CA MET A 48 8.29 5.33 -2.52
C MET A 48 9.12 4.56 -1.48
N GLY A 49 8.87 3.25 -1.37
CA GLY A 49 9.66 2.31 -0.60
C GLY A 49 9.19 0.87 -0.82
N LYS A 50 9.80 -0.05 -0.07
CA LYS A 50 9.39 -1.46 -0.03
C LYS A 50 8.16 -1.63 0.85
N ASP A 51 6.99 -1.36 0.29
CA ASP A 51 5.69 -1.37 0.98
C ASP A 51 4.98 -2.73 0.87
N PHE A 52 5.45 -3.56 -0.06
CA PHE A 52 5.01 -4.94 -0.25
C PHE A 52 6.15 -5.94 -0.02
N GLU A 53 5.79 -7.08 0.55
CA GLU A 53 6.52 -8.32 0.43
C GLU A 53 6.08 -9.02 -0.86
N VAL A 54 7.03 -9.25 -1.77
CA VAL A 54 6.77 -9.91 -3.05
C VAL A 54 7.64 -11.16 -3.13
N THR A 55 7.01 -12.30 -3.39
CA THR A 55 7.73 -13.56 -3.63
C THR A 55 7.32 -14.14 -4.98
N ARG A 56 8.23 -14.84 -5.65
CA ARG A 56 8.01 -15.65 -6.84
C ARG A 56 8.33 -17.09 -6.50
N ASP A 57 7.33 -17.97 -6.60
CA ASP A 57 7.47 -19.40 -6.31
C ASP A 57 8.12 -19.65 -4.92
N GLY A 58 7.78 -18.80 -3.94
CA GLY A 58 8.30 -18.85 -2.58
C GLY A 58 9.66 -18.16 -2.36
N THR A 59 10.32 -17.65 -3.41
CA THR A 59 11.58 -16.90 -3.30
C THR A 59 11.30 -15.39 -3.29
N GLU A 60 11.93 -14.64 -2.40
CA GLU A 60 11.78 -13.19 -2.34
C GLU A 60 12.21 -12.51 -3.66
N VAL A 61 11.41 -11.55 -4.10
CA VAL A 61 11.68 -10.73 -5.28
C VAL A 61 12.32 -9.42 -4.85
N ALA A 62 13.43 -9.08 -5.50
CA ALA A 62 14.18 -7.87 -5.19
C ALA A 62 13.35 -6.60 -5.45
N TYR A 63 13.44 -5.64 -4.52
CA TYR A 63 12.96 -4.28 -4.69
C TYR A 63 14.05 -3.44 -5.37
N LEU A 64 13.68 -2.83 -6.49
CA LEU A 64 14.53 -2.00 -7.36
C LEU A 64 14.06 -0.53 -7.40
N GLY A 65 12.96 -0.22 -6.71
CA GLY A 65 12.36 1.11 -6.70
C GLY A 65 13.07 2.13 -5.81
N ARG A 66 12.45 3.30 -5.67
CA ARG A 66 12.97 4.43 -4.88
C ARG A 66 12.84 4.15 -3.38
N MET A 67 13.85 4.53 -2.61
CA MET A 67 13.79 4.54 -1.15
C MET A 67 13.89 5.98 -0.65
N VAL A 68 12.77 6.54 -0.19
CA VAL A 68 12.72 7.96 0.23
C VAL A 68 12.94 8.10 1.73
N LYS A 69 13.94 8.89 2.13
CA LYS A 69 14.12 9.34 3.51
C LYS A 69 13.13 10.46 3.84
N ARG A 70 12.49 10.40 5.01
CA ARG A 70 11.43 11.33 5.42
C ARG A 70 11.86 12.20 6.62
N GLY A 71 11.45 13.46 6.60
CA GLY A 71 11.43 14.34 7.78
C GLY A 71 10.05 14.29 8.44
N ASN A 72 9.63 15.36 9.13
CA ASN A 72 8.25 15.47 9.61
C ASN A 72 7.28 15.54 8.43
N PRO A 73 6.11 14.88 8.50
CA PRO A 73 5.12 14.96 7.45
C PRO A 73 4.51 16.36 7.41
N SER A 74 4.18 16.79 6.19
CA SER A 74 3.37 17.97 5.93
C SER A 74 1.88 17.59 5.86
N ALA A 75 0.99 18.57 5.87
CA ALA A 75 -0.45 18.31 5.81
C ALA A 75 -0.88 17.55 4.54
N ASP A 76 -0.23 17.79 3.41
CA ASP A 76 -0.47 17.10 2.13
C ASP A 76 0.04 15.64 2.11
N ALA A 77 0.82 15.22 3.11
CA ALA A 77 1.19 13.82 3.29
C ALA A 77 0.01 12.97 3.79
N TYR A 78 -1.03 13.60 4.33
CA TYR A 78 -2.23 12.93 4.82
C TYR A 78 -3.35 12.94 3.77
N VAL A 79 -4.23 11.94 3.86
CA VAL A 79 -5.52 11.93 3.18
C VAL A 79 -6.63 11.73 4.18
N THR A 80 -7.69 12.54 4.08
CA THR A 80 -8.88 12.38 4.93
C THR A 80 -9.91 11.51 4.20
N ILE A 81 -10.31 10.43 4.85
CA ILE A 81 -11.33 9.49 4.36
C ILE A 81 -12.59 9.70 5.20
N ALA A 82 -13.67 10.17 4.55
CA ALA A 82 -14.96 10.37 5.20
C ALA A 82 -15.57 9.05 5.72
N PRO A 83 -16.53 9.08 6.67
CA PRO A 83 -17.24 7.89 7.14
C PRO A 83 -17.82 7.08 5.97
N GLY A 84 -17.54 5.79 5.92
CA GLY A 84 -18.01 4.88 4.86
C GLY A 84 -17.37 5.09 3.49
N ALA A 85 -16.50 6.09 3.32
CA ALA A 85 -15.83 6.36 2.06
C ALA A 85 -14.57 5.52 1.88
N SER A 86 -14.10 5.46 0.64
CA SER A 86 -12.83 4.83 0.28
C SER A 86 -11.90 5.81 -0.42
N VAL A 87 -10.61 5.54 -0.31
CA VAL A 87 -9.57 6.12 -1.16
C VAL A 87 -8.81 4.98 -1.83
N ASP A 88 -8.44 5.16 -3.09
CA ASP A 88 -7.69 4.17 -3.84
C ASP A 88 -6.54 4.78 -4.63
N ALA A 89 -5.58 3.92 -4.97
CA ALA A 89 -4.46 4.24 -5.84
C ALA A 89 -4.10 3.03 -6.71
N GLN A 90 -3.53 3.32 -7.87
CA GLN A 90 -2.99 2.33 -8.77
C GLN A 90 -1.50 2.55 -8.94
N VAL A 91 -0.73 1.46 -8.86
CA VAL A 91 0.72 1.45 -9.02
C VAL A 91 1.16 0.31 -9.92
N GLU A 92 2.22 0.51 -10.68
CA GLU A 92 2.82 -0.54 -11.51
C GLU A 92 3.98 -1.22 -10.75
N LEU A 93 3.76 -2.42 -10.22
CA LEU A 93 4.75 -3.14 -9.42
C LEU A 93 6.02 -3.48 -10.21
N SER A 94 5.90 -3.77 -11.50
CA SER A 94 7.02 -4.09 -12.39
C SER A 94 8.03 -2.94 -12.55
N GLN A 95 7.69 -1.71 -12.16
CA GLN A 95 8.64 -0.60 -12.14
C GLN A 95 9.54 -0.60 -10.90
N ALA A 96 9.13 -1.27 -9.82
CA ALA A 96 9.82 -1.23 -8.53
C ALA A 96 10.25 -2.61 -8.01
N TYR A 97 9.77 -3.70 -8.61
CA TYR A 97 10.13 -5.08 -8.26
C TYR A 97 10.61 -5.84 -9.49
N GLU A 98 11.52 -6.80 -9.30
CA GLU A 98 12.06 -7.63 -10.40
C GLU A 98 11.05 -8.68 -10.90
N MET A 99 9.99 -8.22 -11.58
CA MET A 99 8.87 -9.03 -12.07
C MET A 99 8.97 -9.33 -13.57
N LYS A 100 10.12 -9.83 -14.02
CA LYS A 100 10.38 -10.11 -15.45
C LYS A 100 10.32 -11.59 -15.83
N GLN A 101 10.38 -12.48 -14.86
CA GLN A 101 10.46 -13.92 -15.10
C GLN A 101 9.07 -14.54 -14.93
N PRO A 102 8.70 -15.54 -15.74
CA PRO A 102 7.49 -16.32 -15.49
C PRO A 102 7.51 -16.97 -14.11
N GLY A 103 6.33 -17.20 -13.53
CA GLY A 103 6.17 -17.83 -12.22
C GLY A 103 4.93 -17.34 -11.48
N ARG A 104 4.64 -17.95 -10.32
CA ARG A 104 3.55 -17.50 -9.44
C ARG A 104 4.08 -16.48 -8.46
N TYR A 105 3.55 -15.27 -8.55
CA TYR A 105 3.90 -14.17 -7.67
C TYR A 105 2.86 -14.02 -6.58
N ARG A 106 3.33 -13.90 -5.34
CA ARG A 106 2.53 -13.56 -4.17
C ARG A 106 2.93 -12.16 -3.70
N ILE A 107 1.95 -11.30 -3.49
CA ILE A 107 2.12 -9.91 -3.11
C ILE A 107 1.35 -9.65 -1.82
N ALA A 108 2.05 -9.31 -0.75
CA ALA A 108 1.46 -8.97 0.54
C ALA A 108 1.81 -7.53 0.90
N PHE A 109 0.82 -6.71 1.25
CA PHE A 109 1.09 -5.40 1.84
C PHE A 109 1.59 -5.61 3.27
N ASN A 110 2.61 -4.84 3.71
CA ASN A 110 3.22 -5.00 5.03
C ASN A 110 2.23 -4.77 6.20
N GLY A 111 1.04 -4.22 5.92
CA GLY A 111 -0.08 -4.23 6.86
C GLY A 111 -0.01 -3.18 7.96
N GLU A 112 0.87 -2.18 7.84
CA GLU A 112 1.08 -1.17 8.87
C GLU A 112 0.94 0.24 8.29
N LEU A 113 -0.08 0.98 8.74
CA LEU A 113 -0.25 2.40 8.41
C LEU A 113 0.52 3.20 9.46
N MET A 114 1.45 4.05 9.01
CA MET A 114 2.34 4.77 9.91
C MET A 114 1.61 5.72 10.88
N ASP A 115 0.47 6.28 10.47
CA ASP A 115 -0.36 7.12 11.34
C ASP A 115 -1.81 7.18 10.85
N VAL A 116 -2.74 7.12 11.81
CA VAL A 116 -4.18 7.27 11.56
C VAL A 116 -4.77 8.13 12.68
N VAL A 117 -5.35 9.26 12.29
CA VAL A 117 -5.79 10.32 13.19
C VAL A 117 -7.29 10.55 13.05
N GLU A 118 -8.02 10.50 14.16
CA GLU A 118 -9.47 10.73 14.20
C GLU A 118 -9.83 12.21 14.26
N LYS A 119 -8.99 13.03 14.90
CA LYS A 119 -9.19 14.49 15.00
C LYS A 119 -8.31 15.23 14.00
N GLN A 120 -8.92 15.76 12.96
CA GLN A 120 -8.19 16.46 11.88
C GLN A 120 -7.33 17.63 12.38
N ALA A 121 -7.70 18.29 13.49
CA ALA A 121 -6.91 19.36 14.11
C ALA A 121 -5.53 18.91 14.65
N GLU A 122 -5.30 17.60 14.79
CA GLU A 122 -4.02 17.03 15.25
C GLU A 122 -3.05 16.72 14.08
N VAL A 123 -3.44 17.00 12.83
CA VAL A 123 -2.62 16.74 11.64
C VAL A 123 -1.98 18.04 11.14
N PRO A 124 -0.69 18.04 10.72
CA PRO A 124 0.22 16.89 10.72
C PRO A 124 0.88 16.64 12.08
N ARG A 125 1.09 15.37 12.43
CA ARG A 125 1.89 14.96 13.60
C ARG A 125 3.37 14.94 13.25
N SER A 126 4.27 15.23 14.20
CA SER A 126 5.71 15.01 13.96
C SER A 126 6.03 13.52 13.89
N LEU A 127 7.23 13.17 13.38
CA LEU A 127 7.70 11.77 13.34
C LEU A 127 7.62 11.08 14.71
N GLU A 128 7.90 11.81 15.79
CA GLU A 128 7.90 11.30 17.17
C GLU A 128 6.49 11.05 17.71
N GLN A 129 5.47 11.66 17.08
CA GLN A 129 4.08 11.60 17.50
C GLN A 129 3.23 10.63 16.66
N LEU A 130 3.80 10.03 15.60
CA LEU A 130 3.08 9.11 14.74
C LEU A 130 2.60 7.89 15.53
N GLN A 131 1.35 7.51 15.30
CA GLN A 131 0.73 6.36 15.95
C GLN A 131 0.39 5.31 14.90
N SER A 132 1.31 4.36 14.73
CA SER A 132 1.12 3.26 13.82
C SER A 132 -0.15 2.49 14.14
N ARG A 133 -0.91 2.15 13.09
CA ARG A 133 -2.09 1.28 13.19
C ARG A 133 -1.98 0.14 12.19
N PRO A 134 -2.10 -1.12 12.64
CA PRO A 134 -2.16 -2.25 11.72
C PRO A 134 -3.46 -2.22 10.91
N VAL A 135 -3.38 -2.67 9.67
CA VAL A 135 -4.52 -2.86 8.77
C VAL A 135 -4.43 -4.24 8.14
N SER A 136 -5.54 -4.98 8.16
CA SER A 136 -5.59 -6.30 7.52
C SER A 136 -5.81 -6.12 6.02
N CYS A 137 -4.77 -6.44 5.23
CA CYS A 137 -4.84 -6.51 3.77
C CYS A 137 -4.56 -7.96 3.35
N PRO A 138 -5.55 -8.69 2.83
CA PRO A 138 -5.29 -10.01 2.26
C PRO A 138 -4.27 -9.89 1.14
N ALA A 139 -3.27 -10.75 1.20
CA ALA A 139 -2.28 -10.84 0.15
C ALA A 139 -2.87 -11.49 -1.10
N VAL A 140 -2.41 -11.03 -2.26
CA VAL A 140 -2.93 -11.43 -3.57
C VAL A 140 -1.89 -12.19 -4.36
N GLU A 141 -2.32 -12.82 -5.44
CA GLU A 141 -1.44 -13.58 -6.31
C GLU A 141 -1.68 -13.23 -7.78
N THR A 142 -0.62 -13.31 -8.57
CA THR A 142 -0.66 -13.18 -10.02
C THR A 142 0.30 -14.17 -10.66
N THR A 143 -0.04 -14.68 -11.83
CA THR A 143 0.83 -15.57 -12.59
C THR A 143 1.45 -14.81 -13.74
N LEU A 144 2.79 -14.76 -13.78
CA LEU A 144 3.48 -14.27 -14.96
C LEU A 144 3.69 -15.44 -15.92
N THR A 145 3.13 -15.33 -17.11
CA THR A 145 3.24 -16.35 -18.17
C THR A 145 4.39 -16.03 -19.09
N ALA A 146 4.92 -17.04 -19.79
CA ALA A 146 5.92 -16.81 -20.83
C ALA A 146 5.34 -15.88 -21.92
N PRO A 147 6.18 -15.04 -22.56
CA PRO A 147 5.76 -14.18 -23.66
C PRO A 147 5.12 -14.95 -24.83
#